data_AF-A0A352KL21-F1
#
_entry.id   AF-A0A352KL21-F1
#
_cell.length_a   1.000
_cell.length_b   1.000
_cell.length_c   1.000
_cell.angle_alpha   90.00
_cell.angle_beta   90.00
_cell.angle_gamma   90.00
#
_symmetry.space_group_name_H-M   'P 1'
#
loop_
_entity.id
_entity.type
_entity.pdbx_description
1 polymer ?
#
loop_
_entity_poly.entity_id
_entity_poly.type
_entity_poly.pdbx_seq_one_letter_code
_entity_poly.pdbx_strand_id
1 'polypeptide(L)'
;MNTFFILTFSPDLMMNTFSTRKTFGFTLVELLIALTLGLLLTASFGSVLISNKQSFRAMDATSRVQETGRYAMHLLTRDLRSAGYQGCAGLSANITNTLNPGPLFTSLNGPPLQGYDHKTAGSSAASAWLPSLDASISGAAADSDVVMIRSSISNGVQLTATMPTT
;
A
#
# COMPACT_ATOMS: atom_id res chain seq x y z
N MET A 1 -77.37 0.38 19.24
CA MET A 1 -78.58 -0.25 18.70
C MET A 1 -78.33 -0.60 17.24
N ASN A 2 -78.14 -1.89 16.94
CA ASN A 2 -78.71 -2.55 15.76
C ASN A 2 -78.41 -4.06 15.86
N THR A 3 -79.40 -4.73 16.45
CA THR A 3 -79.97 -6.03 16.06
C THR A 3 -79.03 -7.11 15.53
N PHE A 4 -78.56 -7.88 16.49
CA PHE A 4 -78.46 -9.34 16.46
C PHE A 4 -79.69 -9.98 15.78
N PHE A 5 -79.48 -10.72 14.68
CA PHE A 5 -80.49 -11.60 14.09
C PHE A 5 -79.86 -12.98 13.87
N ILE A 6 -80.21 -13.91 14.75
CA ILE A 6 -79.91 -15.33 14.66
C ILE A 6 -80.97 -15.93 13.72
N LEU A 7 -80.55 -16.58 12.63
CA LEU A 7 -81.29 -17.72 12.06
C LEU A 7 -80.32 -18.83 11.62
N THR A 8 -80.44 -19.92 12.38
CA THR A 8 -80.38 -21.33 11.95
C THR A 8 -79.08 -21.88 11.38
N PHE A 9 -78.41 -22.64 12.24
CA PHE A 9 -77.51 -23.75 11.96
C PHE A 9 -78.12 -24.71 10.92
N SER A 10 -77.47 -24.85 9.76
CA SER A 10 -77.58 -26.04 8.90
C SER A 10 -76.24 -26.78 8.97
N PRO A 11 -76.16 -27.99 9.55
CA PRO A 11 -74.94 -28.78 9.57
C PRO A 11 -74.94 -29.74 8.37
N ASP A 12 -74.83 -29.20 7.16
CA ASP A 12 -74.65 -30.05 5.98
C ASP A 12 -73.16 -30.20 5.68
N LEU A 13 -72.66 -31.36 6.14
CA LEU A 13 -71.44 -31.99 5.67
C LEU A 13 -71.31 -31.86 4.16
N MET A 14 -70.30 -31.11 3.70
CA MET A 14 -69.63 -31.46 2.46
C MET A 14 -68.14 -31.41 2.73
N MET A 15 -67.62 -32.58 3.11
CA MET A 15 -66.31 -33.10 2.74
C MET A 15 -65.55 -32.15 1.82
N ASN A 16 -64.71 -31.28 2.37
CA ASN A 16 -63.74 -30.55 1.57
C ASN A 16 -62.77 -31.61 1.06
N THR A 17 -63.07 -32.16 -0.11
CA THR A 17 -62.15 -33.02 -0.83
C THR A 17 -60.89 -32.20 -1.00
N PHE A 18 -59.82 -32.56 -0.31
CA PHE A 18 -58.48 -32.13 -0.70
C PHE A 18 -58.35 -32.54 -2.16
N SER A 19 -58.57 -31.58 -3.06
CA SER A 19 -58.33 -31.74 -4.47
C SER A 19 -56.84 -32.00 -4.57
N THR A 20 -56.48 -33.28 -4.67
CA THR A 20 -55.15 -33.71 -5.06
C THR A 20 -54.96 -33.16 -6.45
N ARG A 21 -54.33 -31.98 -6.54
CA ARG A 21 -53.96 -31.41 -7.83
C ARG A 21 -53.20 -32.51 -8.55
N LYS A 22 -53.74 -32.96 -9.68
CA LYS A 22 -52.99 -33.80 -10.62
C LYS A 22 -51.73 -33.02 -10.98
N THR A 23 -50.58 -33.51 -10.52
CA THR A 23 -49.29 -33.08 -11.03
C THR A 23 -49.20 -33.58 -12.47
N PHE A 24 -49.39 -32.67 -13.42
CA PHE A 24 -49.04 -32.95 -14.80
C PHE A 24 -47.52 -33.08 -14.89
N GLY A 25 -47.04 -34.19 -15.46
CA GLY A 25 -45.61 -34.42 -15.66
C GLY A 25 -45.04 -33.47 -16.71
N PHE A 26 -43.78 -33.09 -16.55
CA PHE A 26 -43.07 -32.25 -17.51
C PHE A 26 -42.80 -33.02 -18.80
N THR A 27 -42.87 -32.31 -19.93
CA THR A 27 -42.48 -32.88 -21.22
C THR A 27 -40.95 -33.01 -21.30
N LEU A 28 -40.44 -33.99 -22.07
CA LEU A 28 -38.99 -34.15 -22.27
C LEU A 28 -38.37 -32.87 -22.85
N VAL A 29 -39.11 -32.19 -23.72
CA VAL A 29 -38.71 -30.92 -24.34
C VAL A 29 -38.63 -29.78 -23.30
N GLU A 30 -39.57 -29.68 -22.36
CA GLU A 30 -39.48 -28.71 -21.26
C GLU A 30 -38.22 -28.92 -20.40
N LEU A 31 -37.88 -30.19 -20.10
CA LEU A 31 -36.68 -30.50 -19.32
C LEU A 31 -35.41 -30.04 -20.06
N LEU A 32 -35.33 -30.30 -21.37
CA LEU A 32 -34.19 -29.89 -22.19
C LEU A 32 -34.06 -28.37 -22.26
N ILE A 33 -35.17 -27.65 -22.43
CA ILE A 33 -35.16 -26.18 -22.45
C ILE A 33 -34.76 -25.62 -21.07
N ALA A 34 -35.31 -26.16 -19.98
CA ALA A 34 -34.97 -25.72 -18.63
C ALA A 34 -33.48 -25.94 -18.31
N LEU A 35 -32.92 -27.09 -18.69
CA LEU A 35 -31.51 -27.40 -18.46
C LEU A 35 -30.58 -26.52 -19.31
N THR A 36 -30.90 -26.32 -20.58
CA THR A 36 -30.09 -25.48 -21.48
C THR A 36 -30.06 -24.02 -21.02
N LEU A 37 -31.21 -23.47 -20.60
CA LEU A 37 -31.28 -22.12 -20.03
C LEU A 37 -30.54 -22.04 -18.69
N GLY A 38 -30.67 -23.04 -17.82
CA GLY A 38 -29.94 -23.09 -16.54
C GLY A 38 -28.42 -23.11 -16.71
N LEU A 39 -27.93 -23.85 -17.71
CA LEU A 39 -26.50 -23.91 -18.04
C LEU A 39 -25.99 -22.57 -18.59
N LEU A 40 -26.74 -21.95 -19.51
CA LEU A 40 -26.40 -20.66 -20.09
C LEU A 40 -26.30 -19.57 -19.03
N LEU A 41 -27.28 -19.50 -18.12
CA LEU A 41 -27.27 -18.53 -17.04
C LEU A 41 -26.05 -18.74 -16.13
N THR A 42 -25.79 -19.98 -15.71
CA THR A 42 -24.67 -20.27 -14.81
C THR A 42 -23.32 -19.92 -15.46
N ALA A 43 -23.14 -20.23 -16.75
CA ALA A 43 -21.94 -19.87 -17.50
C ALA A 43 -21.76 -18.34 -17.60
N SER A 44 -22.85 -17.62 -17.91
CA SER A 44 -22.85 -16.15 -18.00
C SER A 44 -22.47 -15.51 -16.66
N PHE A 45 -23.17 -15.85 -15.57
CA PHE A 45 -22.87 -15.33 -14.24
C PHE A 45 -21.47 -15.70 -13.74
N GLY A 46 -21.00 -16.91 -14.07
CA GLY A 46 -19.64 -17.35 -13.75
C GLY A 46 -18.58 -16.42 -14.33
N SER A 47 -18.72 -16.01 -15.59
CA SER A 47 -17.78 -15.10 -16.24
C SER A 47 -17.72 -13.72 -15.55
N VAL A 48 -18.87 -13.18 -15.16
CA VAL A 48 -18.98 -11.90 -14.45
C VAL A 48 -18.32 -11.98 -13.07
N LEU A 49 -18.53 -13.07 -12.33
CA LEU A 49 -17.91 -13.25 -11.02
C LEU A 49 -16.38 -13.35 -11.11
N ILE A 50 -15.85 -14.03 -12.14
CA ILE A 50 -14.40 -14.10 -12.39
C ILE A 50 -13.86 -12.71 -12.72
N SER A 51 -14.53 -11.97 -13.62
CA SER A 51 -14.15 -10.61 -13.99
C SER A 51 -14.14 -9.68 -12.77
N ASN A 52 -15.19 -9.72 -11.94
CA ASN A 52 -15.27 -8.91 -10.73
C ASN A 52 -14.14 -9.22 -9.74
N LYS A 53 -13.82 -10.51 -9.56
CA LYS A 53 -12.68 -10.93 -8.71
C LYS A 53 -11.34 -10.40 -9.25
N GLN A 54 -11.15 -10.43 -10.56
CA GLN A 54 -9.93 -9.90 -11.19
C GLN A 54 -9.83 -8.38 -11.03
N SER A 55 -10.93 -7.65 -11.30
CA SER A 55 -10.99 -6.20 -11.09
C SER A 55 -10.71 -5.82 -9.64
N PHE A 56 -11.28 -6.55 -8.68
CA PHE A 56 -11.04 -6.33 -7.26
C PHE A 56 -9.56 -6.49 -6.89
N ARG A 57 -8.89 -7.53 -7.40
CA ARG A 57 -7.44 -7.75 -7.19
C ARG A 57 -6.59 -6.64 -7.81
N ALA A 58 -6.96 -6.16 -8.99
CA ALA A 58 -6.25 -5.05 -9.64
C ALA A 58 -6.40 -3.76 -8.81
N MET A 59 -7.61 -3.46 -8.34
CA MET A 59 -7.88 -2.32 -7.46
C MET A 59 -7.06 -2.40 -6.18
N ASP A 60 -7.02 -3.57 -5.53
CA ASP A 60 -6.23 -3.77 -4.30
C ASP A 60 -4.73 -3.58 -4.54
N ALA A 61 -4.19 -4.13 -5.62
CA ALA A 61 -2.79 -3.93 -6.00
C ALA A 61 -2.46 -2.44 -6.24
N THR A 62 -3.34 -1.71 -6.93
CA THR A 62 -3.16 -0.27 -7.14
C THR A 62 -3.27 0.54 -5.84
N SER A 63 -4.21 0.19 -4.97
CA SER A 63 -4.36 0.80 -3.64
C SER A 63 -3.10 0.61 -2.80
N ARG A 64 -2.53 -0.60 -2.82
CA ARG A 64 -1.26 -0.89 -2.12
C ARG A 64 -0.11 -0.03 -2.65
N VAL A 65 0.03 0.09 -3.97
CA VAL A 65 1.07 0.95 -4.58
C VAL A 65 0.87 2.42 -4.25
N GLN A 66 -0.37 2.89 -4.24
CA GLN A 66 -0.69 4.27 -3.87
C GLN A 66 -0.39 4.55 -2.40
N GLU A 67 -0.68 3.60 -1.50
CA GLU A 67 -0.39 3.76 -0.08
C GLU A 67 1.11 3.70 0.21
N THR A 68 1.84 2.74 -0.37
CA THR A 68 3.30 2.68 -0.21
C THR A 68 3.99 3.88 -0.85
N GLY A 69 3.48 4.37 -1.98
CA GLY A 69 3.94 5.60 -2.62
C GLY A 69 3.71 6.83 -1.75
N ARG A 70 2.50 6.98 -1.18
CA ARG A 70 2.17 8.07 -0.24
C ARG A 70 3.07 8.05 0.99
N TYR A 71 3.35 6.87 1.53
CA TYR A 71 4.25 6.69 2.66
C TYR A 71 5.71 7.05 2.32
N ALA A 72 6.23 6.55 1.19
CA ALA A 72 7.57 6.87 0.72
C ALA A 72 7.76 8.39 0.51
N MET A 73 6.80 9.04 -0.15
CA MET A 73 6.82 10.50 -0.36
C MET A 73 6.74 11.27 0.95
N HIS A 74 6.00 10.78 1.95
CA HIS A 74 5.94 11.41 3.27
C HIS A 74 7.31 11.41 3.96
N LEU A 75 8.03 10.27 3.93
CA LEU A 75 9.38 10.16 4.48
C LEU A 75 10.36 11.08 3.74
N LEU A 76 10.39 11.02 2.41
CA LEU A 76 11.25 11.87 1.60
C LEU A 76 11.00 13.35 1.85
N THR A 77 9.73 13.78 1.90
CA THR A 77 9.39 15.19 2.15
C THR A 77 9.83 15.64 3.54
N ARG A 78 9.68 14.79 4.55
CA ARG A 78 10.14 15.09 5.92
C ARG A 78 11.66 15.31 5.93
N ASP A 79 12.41 14.42 5.30
CA ASP A 79 13.87 14.47 5.32
C ASP A 79 14.39 15.65 4.47
N LEU A 80 13.76 15.92 3.31
CA LEU A 80 14.05 17.10 2.48
C LEU A 80 13.75 18.43 3.20
N ARG A 81 12.68 18.51 4.02
CA ARG A 81 12.41 19.71 4.83
C ARG A 81 13.47 19.94 5.91
N SER A 82 14.14 18.89 6.36
CA SER A 82 15.25 18.99 7.31
C SER A 82 16.60 19.27 6.64
N ALA A 83 16.67 19.22 5.31
CA ALA A 83 17.92 19.44 4.57
C ALA A 83 18.49 20.83 4.85
N GLY A 84 19.77 20.88 5.21
CA GLY A 84 20.47 22.12 5.54
C GLY A 84 20.14 22.71 6.90
N TYR A 85 19.25 22.07 7.67
CA TYR A 85 19.05 22.46 9.06
C TYR A 85 20.30 22.12 9.87
N GLN A 86 20.94 23.14 10.44
CA GLN A 86 22.18 23.01 11.24
C GLN A 86 22.03 23.66 12.63
N GLY A 87 20.79 23.90 13.08
CA GLY A 87 20.50 24.58 14.35
C GLY A 87 20.90 26.07 14.33
N CYS A 88 21.52 26.54 15.42
CA CYS A 88 22.00 27.93 15.53
C CYS A 88 23.22 28.22 14.64
N ALA A 89 23.93 27.17 14.22
CA ALA A 89 24.98 27.26 13.22
C ALA A 89 24.27 27.41 11.86
N GLY A 90 24.23 28.63 11.31
CA GLY A 90 23.61 28.87 10.01
C GLY A 90 24.28 28.06 8.88
N LEU A 91 23.74 28.15 7.66
CA LEU A 91 24.22 27.40 6.48
C LEU A 91 25.72 27.57 6.15
N SER A 92 26.38 28.59 6.70
CA SER A 92 27.80 28.91 6.47
C SER A 92 28.74 28.45 7.59
N ALA A 93 28.24 27.72 8.59
CA ALA A 93 29.07 27.21 9.67
C ALA A 93 29.98 26.08 9.20
N ASN A 94 31.27 26.16 9.53
CA ASN A 94 32.22 25.08 9.28
C ASN A 94 32.18 24.10 10.47
N ILE A 95 31.66 22.90 10.25
CA ILE A 95 31.60 21.86 11.28
C ILE A 95 32.81 20.95 11.14
N THR A 96 33.67 20.96 12.14
CA THR A 96 34.85 20.08 12.22
C THR A 96 34.56 18.92 13.16
N ASN A 97 34.64 17.69 12.66
CA ASN A 97 34.53 16.49 13.48
C ASN A 97 35.84 16.27 14.26
N THR A 98 35.76 16.31 15.59
CA THR A 98 36.92 16.07 16.49
C THR A 98 36.83 14.72 17.21
N LEU A 99 36.04 13.77 16.72
CA LEU A 99 35.96 12.42 17.30
C LEU A 99 37.19 11.58 16.92
N ASN A 100 37.67 10.78 17.87
CA ASN A 100 38.74 9.79 17.69
C ASN A 100 38.24 8.40 18.12
N PRO A 101 38.33 7.35 17.28
CA PRO A 101 38.83 7.33 15.89
C PRO A 101 37.84 7.95 14.89
N GLY A 102 38.35 8.70 13.91
CA GLY A 102 37.55 9.21 12.78
C GLY A 102 37.49 8.22 11.61
N PRO A 103 36.49 8.26 10.70
CA PRO A 103 35.35 9.18 10.55
C PRO A 103 33.99 8.44 10.64
N LEU A 104 33.17 8.72 11.67
CA LEU A 104 31.77 8.26 11.71
C LEU A 104 30.80 9.20 10.99
N PHE A 105 31.27 10.37 10.54
CA PHE A 105 30.41 11.40 9.95
C PHE A 105 31.05 11.95 8.67
N THR A 106 30.38 11.67 7.54
CA THR A 106 30.68 12.20 6.21
C THR A 106 30.64 13.72 6.23
N SER A 107 31.56 14.38 5.52
CA SER A 107 31.70 15.84 5.43
C SER A 107 30.37 16.61 5.55
N LEU A 108 30.21 17.32 6.67
CA LEU A 108 29.07 18.18 6.96
C LEU A 108 29.15 19.51 6.17
N ASN A 109 30.34 19.83 5.66
CA ASN A 109 30.66 21.08 4.95
C ASN A 109 30.40 20.95 3.45
N GLY A 110 29.20 20.50 3.09
CA GLY A 110 28.77 20.35 1.69
C GLY A 110 27.37 20.93 1.46
N PRO A 111 26.89 20.96 0.21
CA PRO A 111 25.52 21.41 -0.06
C PRO A 111 24.51 20.55 0.71
N PRO A 112 23.39 21.13 1.17
CA PRO A 112 22.42 20.42 2.00
C PRO A 112 21.79 19.21 1.30
N LEU A 113 21.74 19.24 -0.03
CA LEU A 113 21.30 18.17 -0.91
C LEU A 113 22.37 17.94 -1.98
N GLN A 114 22.76 16.70 -2.19
CA GLN A 114 23.75 16.34 -3.21
C GLN A 114 23.39 15.01 -3.87
N GLY A 115 23.34 15.00 -5.20
CA GLY A 115 23.23 13.79 -6.00
C GLY A 115 24.61 13.24 -6.36
N TYR A 116 24.67 11.93 -6.50
CA TYR A 116 25.82 11.17 -6.93
C TYR A 116 25.35 10.14 -7.95
N ASP A 117 25.75 10.33 -9.21
CA ASP A 117 25.33 9.47 -10.30
C ASP A 117 26.30 8.30 -10.45
N HIS A 118 25.77 7.10 -10.64
CA HIS A 118 26.58 5.91 -10.85
C HIS A 118 27.24 5.91 -12.24
N LYS A 119 28.55 5.67 -12.30
CA LYS A 119 29.33 5.73 -13.56
C LYS A 119 30.06 4.45 -13.95
N THR A 120 30.24 3.51 -13.01
CA THR A 120 31.04 2.30 -13.26
C THR A 120 30.24 1.06 -12.92
N ALA A 121 29.57 0.50 -13.94
CA ALA A 121 28.69 -0.64 -13.80
C ALA A 121 29.30 -1.79 -12.97
N GLY A 122 28.51 -2.35 -12.06
CA GLY A 122 28.93 -3.45 -11.19
C GLY A 122 29.97 -3.10 -10.11
N SER A 123 30.36 -1.83 -9.95
CA SER A 123 31.30 -1.40 -8.90
C SER A 123 30.58 -0.74 -7.72
N SER A 124 30.87 -1.17 -6.50
CA SER A 124 30.43 -0.47 -5.27
C SER A 124 31.52 0.39 -4.64
N ALA A 125 32.65 0.60 -5.32
CA ALA A 125 33.72 1.45 -4.83
C ALA A 125 33.31 2.93 -4.88
N ALA A 126 33.76 3.75 -3.92
CA ALA A 126 33.38 5.17 -3.88
C ALA A 126 33.74 5.96 -5.16
N SER A 127 34.76 5.52 -5.90
CA SER A 127 35.14 6.08 -7.20
C SER A 127 34.16 5.75 -8.33
N ALA A 128 33.21 4.84 -8.14
CA ALA A 128 32.19 4.44 -9.11
C ALA A 128 31.07 5.46 -9.28
N TRP A 129 31.06 6.55 -8.51
CA TRP A 129 30.08 7.64 -8.63
C TRP A 129 30.71 8.96 -9.11
N LEU A 130 29.85 9.89 -9.53
CA LEU A 130 30.18 11.24 -9.94
C LEU A 130 29.34 12.26 -9.14
N PRO A 131 29.95 13.16 -8.35
CA PRO A 131 31.37 13.15 -7.92
C PRO A 131 31.71 11.88 -7.13
N SER A 132 32.99 11.60 -6.85
CA SER A 132 33.33 10.40 -6.06
C SER A 132 32.69 10.44 -4.67
N LEU A 133 32.13 9.32 -4.22
CA LEU A 133 31.60 9.18 -2.86
C LEU A 133 32.72 9.28 -1.82
N ASP A 134 32.33 9.51 -0.58
CA ASP A 134 33.19 9.29 0.58
C ASP A 134 33.30 7.77 0.84
N ALA A 135 34.53 7.26 1.00
CA ALA A 135 34.79 5.84 1.21
C ALA A 135 34.23 5.30 2.55
N SER A 136 33.84 6.17 3.48
CA SER A 136 33.16 5.79 4.73
C SER A 136 31.70 5.34 4.52
N ILE A 137 31.10 5.61 3.35
CA ILE A 137 29.74 5.18 3.02
C ILE A 137 29.76 3.72 2.54
N SER A 138 29.34 2.79 3.40
CA SER A 138 29.41 1.33 3.15
C SER A 138 28.11 0.71 2.62
N GLY A 139 27.08 1.50 2.32
CA GLY A 139 25.76 1.02 1.91
C GLY A 139 25.35 1.30 0.46
N ALA A 140 26.22 1.91 -0.34
CA ALA A 140 25.91 2.25 -1.74
C ALA A 140 25.96 0.98 -2.61
N ALA A 141 24.83 0.62 -3.22
CA ALA A 141 24.74 -0.56 -4.09
C ALA A 141 25.32 -0.24 -5.48
N ALA A 142 25.98 -1.23 -6.11
CA ALA A 142 26.37 -1.11 -7.51
C ALA A 142 25.14 -0.82 -8.39
N ASP A 143 25.35 -0.08 -9.48
CA ASP A 143 24.30 0.27 -10.44
C ASP A 143 23.13 1.09 -9.84
N SER A 144 23.37 1.78 -8.72
CA SER A 144 22.40 2.66 -8.06
C SER A 144 22.95 4.07 -7.85
N ASP A 145 22.09 5.06 -8.00
CA ASP A 145 22.42 6.46 -7.68
C ASP A 145 22.26 6.72 -6.19
N VAL A 146 23.03 7.68 -5.68
CA VAL A 146 22.99 8.06 -4.27
C VAL A 146 22.56 9.50 -4.14
N VAL A 147 21.56 9.75 -3.29
CA VAL A 147 21.16 11.11 -2.88
C VAL A 147 21.53 11.30 -1.42
N MET A 148 22.38 12.29 -1.14
CA MET A 148 22.79 12.66 0.20
C MET A 148 21.98 13.87 0.67
N ILE A 149 21.40 13.74 1.87
CA ILE A 149 20.73 14.81 2.60
C ILE A 149 21.54 15.08 3.86
N ARG A 150 21.95 16.34 4.06
CA ARG A 150 22.69 16.77 5.25
C ARG A 150 21.74 17.53 6.17
N SER A 151 21.64 17.08 7.42
CA SER A 151 20.84 17.73 8.46
C SER A 151 21.45 17.45 9.83
N SER A 152 21.36 18.41 10.74
CA SER A 152 21.67 18.21 12.15
C SER A 152 20.44 17.71 12.89
N ILE A 153 20.59 16.62 13.62
CA ILE A 153 19.61 16.18 14.62
C ILE A 153 20.24 16.32 16.00
N SER A 154 19.47 16.84 16.96
CA SER A 154 19.91 16.87 18.36
C SER A 154 19.46 15.59 19.05
N ASN A 155 20.42 14.77 19.48
CA ASN A 155 20.16 13.59 20.32
C ASN A 155 20.25 13.91 21.81
N GLY A 156 20.24 15.20 22.20
CA GLY A 156 20.33 15.64 23.59
C GLY A 156 21.71 15.50 24.24
N VAL A 157 22.73 15.09 23.49
CA VAL A 157 24.12 14.99 23.95
C VAL A 157 24.86 16.27 23.57
N GLN A 158 25.53 16.88 24.54
CA GLN A 158 26.36 18.07 24.34
C GLN A 158 27.83 17.72 24.59
N LEU A 159 28.73 18.36 23.84
CA LEU A 159 30.17 18.21 24.06
C LEU A 159 30.57 19.03 25.29
N THR A 160 31.18 18.37 26.29
CA THR A 160 31.69 19.03 27.50
C THR A 160 33.16 19.47 27.35
N ALA A 161 33.95 18.75 26.54
CA ALA A 161 35.36 19.06 26.26
C ALA A 161 35.81 18.40 24.94
N THR A 162 36.85 18.96 24.31
CA THR A 162 37.52 18.36 23.14
C THR A 162 38.31 17.11 23.54
N MET A 163 38.21 16.03 22.77
CA MET A 163 39.02 14.84 23.02
C MET A 163 40.52 15.14 22.80
N PRO A 164 41.43 14.67 23.67
CA PRO A 164 42.86 14.83 23.46
C PRO A 164 43.30 14.13 22.17
N THR A 165 44.06 14.84 21.33
CA THR A 165 44.73 14.26 20.17
C THR A 165 45.94 13.46 20.66
N THR A 166 45.88 12.13 20.60
CA THR A 166 47.08 11.27 20.64
C THR A 166 47.53 10.95 19.24
#